data_AF-A0A7I7XH86-F1
#
_entry.id   AF-A0A7I7XH86-F1
#
_cell.length_a   1.000
_cell.length_b   1.000
_cell.length_c   1.000
_cell.angle_alpha   90.00
_cell.angle_beta   90.00
_cell.angle_gamma   90.00
#
_symmetry.space_group_name_H-M   'P 1'
#
loop_
_entity.id
_entity.type
_entity.pdbx_description
1 polymer ?
#
loop_
_entity_poly.entity_id
_entity_poly.type
_entity_poly.pdbx_seq_one_letter_code
_entity_poly.pdbx_strand_id
1 'polypeptide(L)'
;MTARDVVDALDRDGLAVPHPLDTTAQECPAAGCVQSIVTDTLRVKSFPSTAAARTYAQQNGLDQVQTIVVRFAPPVPKADQDRYWAQIQAMVR
;
A
#
# COMPACT_ATOMS: atom_id res chain seq x y z
N MET A 1 -9.80 -0.94 7.06
CA MET A 1 -9.20 -0.67 5.74
C MET A 1 -8.32 -1.84 5.35
N THR A 2 -8.66 -2.49 4.24
CA THR A 2 -7.87 -3.54 3.60
C THR A 2 -6.94 -2.96 2.53
N ALA A 3 -5.97 -3.75 2.03
CA ALA A 3 -5.14 -3.32 0.91
C ALA A 3 -5.97 -3.17 -0.38
N ARG A 4 -7.02 -3.98 -0.56
CA ARG A 4 -7.96 -3.85 -1.67
C ARG A 4 -8.76 -2.55 -1.61
N ASP A 5 -9.25 -2.16 -0.42
CA ASP A 5 -10.00 -0.91 -0.25
C ASP A 5 -9.20 0.31 -0.72
N VAL A 6 -7.89 0.34 -0.43
CA VAL A 6 -6.98 1.42 -0.85
C VAL A 6 -6.84 1.45 -2.37
N VAL A 7 -6.61 0.30 -3.01
CA VAL A 7 -6.48 0.21 -4.47
C VAL A 7 -7.78 0.63 -5.16
N ASP A 8 -8.93 0.16 -4.68
CA ASP A 8 -10.23 0.53 -5.24
C ASP A 8 -10.59 2.00 -5.01
N ALA A 9 -10.11 2.60 -3.91
CA ALA A 9 -10.26 4.04 -3.69
C ALA A 9 -9.39 4.86 -4.64
N LEU A 10 -8.13 4.49 -4.85
CA LEU A 10 -7.24 5.15 -5.80
C LEU A 10 -7.82 5.14 -7.21
N ASP A 11 -8.34 4.00 -7.67
CA ASP A 11 -8.97 3.89 -8.99
C ASP A 11 -10.18 4.83 -9.13
N ARG A 12 -11.06 4.83 -8.12
CA ARG A 12 -12.22 5.73 -8.05
C ARG A 12 -11.82 7.20 -8.07
N ASP A 13 -10.67 7.54 -7.50
CA ASP A 13 -10.12 8.90 -7.46
C ASP A 13 -9.30 9.25 -8.72
N GLY A 14 -9.32 8.40 -9.74
CA GLY A 14 -8.67 8.64 -11.04
C GLY A 14 -7.15 8.47 -11.01
N LEU A 15 -6.63 7.72 -10.04
CA LEU A 15 -5.23 7.34 -9.96
C LEU A 15 -5.04 5.93 -10.54
N ALA A 16 -4.08 5.80 -11.46
CA ALA A 16 -3.88 4.55 -12.18
C ALA A 16 -3.34 3.43 -11.27
N VAL A 17 -4.12 2.35 -11.13
CA VAL A 17 -3.73 1.15 -10.40
C VAL A 17 -3.79 -0.10 -11.31
N PRO A 18 -3.01 -0.12 -12.40
CA PRO A 18 -3.10 -1.17 -13.41
C PRO A 18 -2.70 -2.55 -12.86
N HIS A 19 -3.37 -3.58 -13.38
CA HIS A 19 -3.10 -4.99 -13.08
C HIS A 19 -3.04 -5.34 -11.58
N PRO A 20 -4.08 -5.02 -10.78
CA PRO A 20 -4.08 -5.34 -9.37
C PRO A 20 -4.12 -6.85 -9.15
N LEU A 21 -3.12 -7.37 -8.45
CA LEU A 21 -2.98 -8.79 -8.12
C LEU A 21 -2.94 -8.97 -6.60
N ASP A 22 -3.79 -9.87 -6.10
CA ASP A 22 -3.72 -10.30 -4.70
C ASP A 22 -2.53 -11.25 -4.51
N THR A 23 -1.59 -10.82 -3.67
CA THR A 23 -0.35 -11.52 -3.34
C THR A 23 -0.31 -11.94 -1.87
N THR A 24 -1.47 -11.96 -1.20
CA THR A 24 -1.58 -12.22 0.24
C THR A 24 -0.97 -13.55 0.62
N ALA A 25 -1.28 -14.62 -0.11
CA ALA A 25 -0.78 -15.97 0.18
C ALA A 25 0.75 -16.09 0.05
N GLN A 26 1.37 -15.28 -0.83
CA GLN A 26 2.80 -15.30 -1.09
C GLN A 26 3.58 -14.42 -0.11
N GLU A 27 2.99 -13.30 0.30
CA GLU A 27 3.73 -12.25 0.98
C GLU A 27 3.45 -12.18 2.48
N CYS A 28 2.19 -12.36 2.88
CA CYS A 28 1.79 -12.13 4.26
C CYS A 28 2.31 -13.16 5.28
N PRO A 29 2.58 -14.43 4.92
CA PRO A 29 3.26 -15.35 5.84
C PRO A 29 4.61 -14.82 6.35
N ALA A 30 5.37 -14.11 5.50
CA ALA A 30 6.66 -13.54 5.86
C ALA A 30 6.55 -12.10 6.40
N ALA A 31 5.68 -11.29 5.82
CA ALA A 31 5.55 -9.88 6.16
C ALA A 31 4.70 -9.63 7.43
N GLY A 32 3.85 -10.57 7.84
CA GLY A 32 2.90 -10.37 8.94
C GLY A 32 1.71 -9.46 8.60
N CYS A 33 1.46 -9.22 7.30
CA CYS A 33 0.27 -8.51 6.84
C CYS A 33 -0.99 -9.39 6.90
N VAL A 34 -2.18 -8.77 6.80
CA VAL A 34 -3.46 -9.47 6.57
C VAL A 34 -3.85 -9.52 5.10
N GLN A 35 -3.39 -8.55 4.30
CA GLN A 35 -3.59 -8.54 2.86
C GLN A 35 -2.44 -7.83 2.17
N SER A 36 -2.10 -8.28 0.95
CA SER A 36 -1.11 -7.66 0.07
C SER A 36 -1.67 -7.58 -1.35
N ILE A 37 -1.79 -6.37 -1.89
CA ILE A 37 -2.14 -6.13 -3.31
C ILE A 37 -0.95 -5.46 -3.98
N VAL A 38 -0.57 -5.95 -5.16
CA VAL A 38 0.44 -5.31 -6.03
C VAL A 38 -0.21 -4.86 -7.33
N THR A 39 0.20 -3.70 -7.82
CA THR A 39 -0.12 -3.13 -9.14
C THR A 39 1.19 -2.81 -9.85
N ASP A 40 1.15 -2.33 -11.09
CA ASP A 40 2.38 -1.85 -11.75
C ASP A 40 2.89 -0.52 -11.15
N THR A 41 2.05 0.17 -10.37
CA THR A 41 2.37 1.48 -9.77
C THR A 41 2.79 1.37 -8.31
N LEU A 42 2.17 0.51 -7.52
CA LEU A 42 2.45 0.37 -6.10
C LEU A 42 2.08 -1.00 -5.54
N ARG A 43 2.65 -1.30 -4.38
CA ARG A 43 2.25 -2.39 -3.52
C ARG A 43 1.68 -1.84 -2.23
N VAL A 44 0.47 -2.28 -1.89
CA VAL A 44 -0.20 -1.97 -0.64
C VAL A 44 -0.23 -3.22 0.24
N LYS A 45 0.15 -3.06 1.50
CA LYS A 45 -0.05 -4.08 2.53
C LYS A 45 -0.89 -3.50 3.66
N SER A 46 -1.94 -4.21 4.05
CA SER A 46 -2.69 -3.92 5.28
C SER A 46 -2.25 -4.86 6.38
N PHE A 47 -2.10 -4.35 7.61
CA PHE A 47 -1.61 -5.08 8.77
C PHE A 47 -2.68 -5.22 9.85
N PRO A 48 -2.54 -6.19 10.78
CA PRO A 48 -3.51 -6.38 11.85
C PRO A 48 -3.51 -5.23 12.87
N SER A 49 -2.44 -4.41 12.92
CA SER A 49 -2.35 -3.24 13.79
C SER A 49 -1.40 -2.17 13.26
N THR A 50 -1.57 -0.94 13.73
CA THR A 50 -0.66 0.18 13.42
C THR A 50 0.76 -0.11 13.90
N ALA A 51 0.91 -0.82 15.02
CA ALA A 51 2.24 -1.22 15.52
C ALA A 51 2.93 -2.17 14.53
N ALA A 52 2.22 -3.19 14.03
CA ALA A 52 2.76 -4.14 13.05
C ALA A 52 3.13 -3.44 11.73
N ALA A 53 2.26 -2.58 11.21
CA ALA A 53 2.56 -1.78 10.02
C ALA A 53 3.80 -0.91 10.21
N ARG A 54 3.90 -0.20 11.33
CA ARG A 54 5.04 0.68 11.65
C ARG A 54 6.35 -0.12 11.72
N THR A 55 6.37 -1.25 12.43
CA THR A 55 7.55 -2.10 12.53
C THR A 55 8.02 -2.57 11.16
N TYR A 56 7.11 -3.08 10.33
CA TYR A 56 7.44 -3.53 8.98
C TYR A 56 7.95 -2.38 8.11
N ALA A 57 7.29 -1.22 8.15
CA ALA A 57 7.68 -0.05 7.38
C ALA A 57 9.08 0.46 7.74
N GLN A 58 9.39 0.55 9.05
CA GLN A 58 10.71 0.97 9.53
C GLN A 58 11.82 0.02 9.09
N GLN A 59 11.61 -1.29 9.20
CA GLN A 59 12.59 -2.30 8.79
C GLN A 59 12.89 -2.27 7.29
N ASN A 60 11.94 -1.80 6.48
CA ASN A 60 12.05 -1.78 5.02
C ASN A 60 12.25 -0.39 4.43
N GLY A 61 12.30 0.67 5.26
CA GLY A 61 12.39 2.06 4.80
C GLY A 61 11.20 2.49 3.93
N LEU A 62 9.97 2.13 4.33
CA LEU A 62 8.74 2.38 3.56
C LEU A 62 7.82 3.38 4.26
N ASP A 63 6.90 3.95 3.48
CA ASP A 63 5.86 4.85 3.96
C ASP A 63 4.69 4.07 4.60
N GLN A 64 4.13 4.63 5.67
CA GLN A 64 3.08 4.01 6.47
C GLN A 64 2.08 5.03 7.02
N VAL A 65 0.81 4.65 7.03
CA VAL A 65 -0.29 5.39 7.66
C VAL A 65 -1.27 4.41 8.29
N GLN A 66 -1.54 4.56 9.58
CA GLN A 66 -2.29 3.58 10.38
C GLN A 66 -1.81 2.13 10.12
N THR A 67 -2.69 1.25 9.62
CA THR A 67 -2.42 -0.16 9.31
C THR A 67 -1.92 -0.40 7.88
N ILE A 68 -1.71 0.65 7.08
CA ILE A 68 -1.36 0.56 5.66
C ILE A 68 0.12 0.89 5.46
N VAL A 69 0.82 0.04 4.71
CA VAL A 69 2.18 0.28 4.23
C VAL A 69 2.17 0.28 2.70
N VAL A 70 2.90 1.23 2.12
CA VAL A 70 2.98 1.42 0.67
C VAL A 70 4.42 1.33 0.21
N ARG A 71 4.62 0.66 -0.93
CA ARG A 71 5.88 0.70 -1.69
C ARG A 71 5.56 1.04 -3.12
N PHE A 72 6.13 2.13 -3.64
CA PHE A 72 6.00 2.47 -5.05
C PHE A 72 6.92 1.64 -5.93
N ALA A 73 6.46 1.33 -7.14
CA ALA A 73 7.29 0.67 -8.13
C ALA A 73 8.41 1.63 -8.59
N PRO A 74 9.64 1.14 -8.86
CA PRO A 74 10.77 1.98 -9.25
C PRO A 74 10.51 2.94 -10.43
N PRO A 75 9.71 2.56 -11.45
CA PRO A 75 9.43 3.46 -12.58
C PRO A 75 8.53 4.66 -12.25
N VAL A 76 7.82 4.67 -11.11
CA VAL A 76 6.89 5.77 -10.78
C VAL A 76 7.68 7.02 -10.38
N PRO A 77 7.53 8.15 -11.09
CA PRO A 77 8.21 9.40 -10.75
C PRO A 77 7.86 9.90 -9.34
N LYS A 78 8.80 10.54 -8.65
CA LYS A 78 8.59 11.03 -7.26
C LYS A 78 7.37 11.93 -7.10
N ALA A 79 7.09 12.79 -8.08
CA ALA A 79 5.90 13.65 -8.06
C ALA A 79 4.59 12.84 -8.08
N ASP A 80 4.56 11.74 -8.84
CA ASP A 80 3.42 10.83 -8.85
C ASP A 80 3.32 10.06 -7.53
N GLN A 81 4.45 9.56 -7.00
CA GLN A 81 4.49 8.91 -5.69
C GLN A 81 3.90 9.81 -4.60
N ASP A 82 4.27 11.10 -4.59
CA ASP A 82 3.73 12.08 -3.64
C ASP A 82 2.22 12.29 -3.81
N ARG A 83 1.72 12.28 -5.05
CA ARG A 83 0.29 12.38 -5.34
C ARG A 83 -0.48 11.14 -4.84
N TYR A 84 0.02 9.93 -5.12
CA TYR A 84 -0.56 8.70 -4.56
C TYR A 84 -0.54 8.74 -3.04
N TRP A 85 0.60 9.10 -2.45
CA TRP A 85 0.77 9.12 -1.01
C TRP A 85 -0.19 10.09 -0.31
N ALA A 86 -0.33 11.31 -0.83
CA ALA A 86 -1.28 12.29 -0.32
C ALA A 86 -2.73 11.75 -0.35
N GLN A 87 -3.12 11.07 -1.43
CA GLN A 87 -4.46 10.48 -1.54
C GLN A 87 -4.68 9.35 -0.54
N ILE A 88 -3.68 8.47 -0.36
CA ILE A 88 -3.73 7.39 0.62
C ILE A 88 -3.83 7.95 2.05
N GLN A 89 -3.07 9.00 2.36
CA GLN A 89 -3.17 9.66 3.66
C GLN A 89 -4.53 10.31 3.89
N ALA A 90 -5.18 10.84 2.86
CA ALA A 90 -6.50 11.44 2.97
C ALA A 90 -7.60 10.40 3.25
N MET A 91 -7.54 9.22 2.61
CA MET A 91 -8.56 8.17 2.78
C MET A 91 -8.38 7.32 4.05
N VAL A 92 -7.16 7.21 4.58
CA VAL A 92 -6.84 6.42 5.78
C VAL A 92 -6.99 7.22 7.08
N ARG A 93 -7.37 8.51 7.03
CA ARG A 93 -7.54 9.35 8.22
C ARG A 93 -8.73 8.96 9.08
#